data_AF-A0A853C4F4-F1
#
_entry.id   AF-A0A853C4F4-F1
#
_cell.length_a   1.000
_cell.length_b   1.000
_cell.length_c   1.000
_cell.angle_alpha   90.00
_cell.angle_beta   90.00
_cell.angle_gamma   90.00
#
_symmetry.space_group_name_H-M   'P 1'
#
loop_
_entity.id
_entity.type
_entity.pdbx_description
1 polymer ?
#
loop_
_entity_poly.entity_id
_entity_poly.type
_entity_poly.pdbx_seq_one_letter_code
_entity_poly.pdbx_strand_id
1 'polypeptide(L)'
;MTDRTITDGGVAGLPIHEGRAELLEEIMAIPTDHQHRTSATDELAERRRNRWLPVAGAAAAVAAIAAAVAVPQLVVDDEKTAEAPAAAAPGNGEIAVLQRDDWSLDNASIDERWGGELSYVADDQSIDSTPANDWGVTLDISWVPADEYAALVEDREHITKPPGPGEPVEVLGRPGQLWSYSADDHTVVREVVGDFALELRGTGLAEADFVALLDELVAIAPADLDAHLPDDFVTDTERSAVIEEMLADVPLPDGFVTSRLDVITEVDRYQLGARVTAAVTCAWIGQFADAKQAGDQAAMDEAAEAMATSRDWAILAEMQADGDWSSVIWDYADTLAAGKVPPGHQQGLGCMHGTEE
;
A
#
# COMPACT_ATOMS: atom_id res chain seq x y z
N MET A 1 29.49 -33.22 -22.87
CA MET A 1 29.10 -31.88 -22.40
C MET A 1 29.98 -31.56 -21.22
N THR A 2 30.93 -30.67 -21.43
CA THR A 2 31.92 -30.28 -20.41
C THR A 2 31.29 -29.22 -19.53
N ASP A 3 31.16 -29.55 -18.25
CA ASP A 3 30.62 -28.67 -17.22
C ASP A 3 31.58 -27.48 -17.05
N ARG A 4 31.13 -26.27 -17.41
CA ARG A 4 31.91 -25.03 -17.24
C ARG A 4 31.39 -24.33 -15.99
N THR A 5 32.08 -24.55 -14.88
CA THR A 5 31.88 -23.79 -13.64
C THR A 5 32.18 -22.31 -13.92
N ILE A 6 31.16 -21.46 -13.76
CA ILE A 6 31.32 -20.00 -13.79
C ILE A 6 32.04 -19.62 -12.50
N THR A 7 33.17 -18.93 -12.61
CA THR A 7 33.95 -18.44 -11.46
C THR A 7 33.84 -16.92 -11.39
N ASP A 8 33.98 -16.35 -10.20
CA ASP A 8 33.92 -14.91 -9.98
C ASP A 8 34.95 -14.14 -10.84
N GLY A 9 36.12 -14.74 -11.07
CA GLY A 9 37.13 -14.19 -11.99
C GLY A 9 36.70 -14.21 -13.46
N GLY A 10 35.85 -15.18 -13.85
CA GLY A 10 35.24 -15.21 -15.19
C GLY A 10 34.17 -14.13 -15.36
N VAL A 11 33.43 -13.81 -14.30
CA VAL A 11 32.43 -12.73 -14.30
C VAL A 11 33.11 -11.35 -14.30
N ALA A 12 34.16 -11.17 -13.52
CA ALA A 12 34.92 -9.91 -13.47
C ALA A 12 35.63 -9.54 -14.79
N GLY A 13 35.85 -10.53 -15.68
CA GLY A 13 36.44 -10.32 -17.00
C GLY A 13 35.42 -10.12 -18.12
N LEU A 14 34.11 -10.14 -17.84
CA LEU A 14 33.10 -9.86 -18.84
C LEU A 14 33.20 -8.37 -19.26
N PRO A 15 33.11 -8.04 -20.56
CA PRO A 15 33.18 -6.66 -21.05
C PRO A 15 31.84 -5.94 -20.82
N ILE A 16 31.43 -5.81 -19.56
CA ILE A 16 30.13 -5.24 -19.15
C ILE A 16 30.01 -3.76 -19.51
N HIS A 17 31.15 -3.07 -19.65
CA HIS A 17 31.17 -1.65 -20.03
C HIS A 17 30.94 -1.40 -21.52
N GLU A 18 31.28 -2.36 -22.40
CA GLU A 18 31.09 -2.19 -23.85
C GLU A 18 29.63 -2.46 -24.24
N GLY A 19 28.95 -3.41 -23.59
CA GLY A 19 27.55 -3.73 -23.88
C GLY A 19 26.55 -2.63 -23.48
N ARG A 20 26.91 -1.72 -22.58
CA ARG A 20 26.01 -0.64 -22.13
C ARG A 20 25.77 0.40 -23.22
N ALA A 21 26.75 0.66 -24.10
CA ALA A 21 26.60 1.60 -25.20
C ALA A 21 25.73 1.01 -26.33
N GLU A 22 25.92 -0.28 -26.67
CA GLU A 22 25.09 -0.97 -27.66
C GLU A 22 23.63 -1.10 -27.21
N LEU A 23 23.37 -1.42 -25.94
CA LEU A 23 22.00 -1.51 -25.41
C LEU A 23 21.28 -0.15 -25.39
N LEU A 24 22.00 0.94 -25.13
CA LEU A 24 21.41 2.29 -25.17
C LEU A 24 21.15 2.77 -26.60
N GLU A 25 22.00 2.40 -27.57
CA GLU A 25 21.71 2.64 -28.99
C GLU A 25 20.54 1.81 -29.49
N GLU A 26 20.42 0.53 -29.08
CA GLU A 26 19.31 -0.33 -29.49
C GLU A 26 17.95 0.15 -28.94
N ILE A 27 17.90 0.57 -27.68
CA ILE A 27 16.68 1.14 -27.07
C ILE A 27 16.30 2.48 -27.71
N MET A 28 17.27 3.34 -28.07
CA MET A 28 16.98 4.60 -28.75
C MET A 28 16.70 4.45 -30.26
N ALA A 29 17.09 3.34 -30.86
CA ALA A 29 16.85 3.03 -32.27
C ALA A 29 15.50 2.31 -32.51
N ILE A 30 14.75 1.97 -31.46
CA ILE A 30 13.37 1.48 -31.63
C ILE A 30 12.56 2.62 -32.26
N PRO A 31 12.13 2.48 -33.54
CA PRO A 31 11.32 3.51 -34.16
C PRO A 31 10.00 3.54 -33.41
N THR A 32 9.67 4.68 -32.79
CA THR A 32 8.31 4.94 -32.31
C THR A 32 7.42 5.05 -33.54
N ASP A 33 6.85 3.91 -33.97
CA ASP A 33 5.87 3.84 -35.02
C ASP A 33 4.53 4.41 -34.52
N HIS A 34 4.52 5.74 -34.38
CA HIS A 34 3.31 6.53 -34.28
C HIS A 34 2.80 6.80 -35.70
N GLN A 35 2.22 5.81 -36.39
CA GLN A 35 1.25 6.06 -37.48
C GLN A 35 0.53 4.81 -37.97
N HIS A 36 -0.67 4.56 -37.42
CA HIS A 36 -1.93 4.38 -38.17
C HIS A 36 -2.96 3.61 -37.33
N ARG A 37 -3.60 4.30 -36.38
CA ARG A 37 -4.97 3.95 -35.99
C ARG A 37 -5.89 4.49 -37.07
N THR A 38 -6.12 3.69 -38.10
CA THR A 38 -7.25 3.91 -39.02
C THR A 38 -8.54 3.82 -38.21
N SER A 39 -9.30 4.91 -38.26
CA SER A 39 -10.66 5.00 -37.78
C SER A 39 -11.51 3.89 -38.40
N ALA A 40 -11.88 2.91 -37.58
CA ALA A 40 -12.94 1.94 -37.86
C ALA A 40 -14.12 2.21 -36.90
N THR A 41 -14.66 3.42 -36.97
CA THR A 41 -16.05 3.71 -36.59
C THR A 41 -16.89 3.59 -37.86
N ASP A 42 -17.67 2.52 -38.02
CA ASP A 42 -19.03 2.57 -38.62
C ASP A 42 -19.75 1.22 -38.93
N GLU A 43 -19.33 0.04 -38.45
CA GLU A 43 -20.01 -1.22 -38.85
C GLU A 43 -20.45 -2.20 -37.73
N LEU A 44 -20.74 -1.74 -36.51
CA LEU A 44 -21.40 -2.61 -35.50
C LEU A 44 -22.60 -1.97 -34.77
N ALA A 45 -23.15 -0.87 -35.29
CA ALA A 45 -24.35 -0.24 -34.74
C ALA A 45 -25.65 -0.72 -35.42
N GLU A 46 -25.83 -2.02 -35.66
CA GLU A 46 -27.13 -2.54 -36.11
C GLU A 46 -27.27 -4.06 -35.87
N ARG A 47 -27.64 -4.46 -34.64
CA ARG A 47 -28.53 -5.62 -34.32
C ARG A 47 -28.43 -6.03 -32.85
N ARG A 48 -29.31 -5.48 -32.01
CA ARG A 48 -30.02 -6.28 -30.98
C ARG A 48 -31.20 -5.52 -30.38
N ARG A 49 -32.33 -5.59 -31.08
CA ARG A 49 -33.66 -5.34 -30.50
C ARG A 49 -34.21 -6.65 -29.94
N ASN A 50 -34.79 -6.55 -28.74
CA ASN A 50 -35.81 -7.41 -28.14
C ASN A 50 -35.55 -8.91 -27.99
N ARG A 51 -35.47 -9.36 -26.72
CA ARG A 51 -36.49 -10.22 -26.13
C ARG A 51 -36.37 -10.24 -24.61
N TRP A 52 -37.30 -9.55 -23.96
CA TRP A 52 -37.70 -9.82 -22.57
C TRP A 52 -38.36 -11.19 -22.49
N LEU A 53 -37.97 -11.98 -21.50
CA LEU A 53 -38.77 -13.10 -20.98
C LEU A 53 -38.73 -13.02 -19.44
N PRO A 54 -39.90 -13.08 -18.77
CA PRO A 54 -39.97 -13.15 -17.32
C PRO A 54 -39.71 -14.59 -16.86
N VAL A 55 -38.80 -14.77 -15.88
CA VAL A 55 -38.67 -16.05 -15.17
C VAL A 55 -39.37 -15.91 -13.83
N ALA A 56 -40.42 -16.71 -13.69
CA ALA A 56 -41.21 -16.89 -12.49
C ALA A 56 -40.50 -17.82 -11.51
N GLY A 57 -40.86 -17.66 -10.22
CA GLY A 57 -40.23 -18.27 -9.06
C GLY A 57 -40.20 -19.80 -9.02
N ALA A 58 -39.29 -20.28 -8.16
CA ALA A 58 -39.46 -21.54 -7.46
C ALA A 58 -39.02 -21.33 -6.00
N ALA A 59 -40.01 -21.40 -5.11
CA ALA A 59 -39.81 -21.51 -3.68
C ALA A 59 -39.28 -22.91 -3.34
N ALA A 60 -38.32 -23.01 -2.42
CA ALA A 60 -37.90 -24.29 -1.83
C ALA A 60 -37.61 -24.12 -0.34
N ALA A 61 -38.60 -24.56 0.44
CA ALA A 61 -38.54 -25.21 1.75
C ALA A 61 -37.46 -24.81 2.77
N VAL A 62 -37.89 -24.06 3.79
CA VAL A 62 -37.30 -24.05 5.13
C VAL A 62 -37.57 -25.43 5.77
N ALA A 63 -36.52 -26.22 5.98
CA ALA A 63 -36.56 -27.40 6.85
C ALA A 63 -36.04 -27.01 8.23
N ALA A 64 -36.97 -26.69 9.13
CA ALA A 64 -36.70 -26.56 10.55
C ALA A 64 -36.38 -27.95 11.13
N ILE A 65 -35.14 -28.17 11.54
CA ILE A 65 -34.78 -29.28 12.42
C ILE A 65 -34.76 -28.71 13.84
N ALA A 66 -35.87 -28.94 14.54
CA ALA A 66 -35.92 -28.87 15.99
C ALA A 66 -35.27 -30.15 16.56
N ALA A 67 -34.06 -30.00 17.11
CA ALA A 67 -33.47 -31.03 17.98
C ALA A 67 -33.47 -30.50 19.42
N ALA A 68 -34.54 -30.81 20.14
CA ALA A 68 -34.58 -30.70 21.59
C ALA A 68 -33.73 -31.83 22.18
N VAL A 69 -32.55 -31.51 22.68
CA VAL A 69 -31.79 -32.40 23.55
C VAL A 69 -32.09 -31.99 24.98
N ALA A 70 -32.84 -32.85 25.67
CA ALA A 70 -33.00 -32.81 27.11
C ALA A 70 -31.66 -33.24 27.75
N VAL A 71 -31.04 -32.34 28.51
CA VAL A 71 -29.90 -32.69 29.38
C VAL A 71 -30.45 -32.97 30.79
N PRO A 72 -30.19 -34.16 31.38
CA PRO A 72 -30.45 -34.38 32.79
C PRO A 72 -29.42 -33.65 33.64
N GLN A 73 -29.89 -32.90 34.63
CA GLN A 73 -29.09 -32.30 35.69
C GLN A 73 -28.40 -33.42 36.49
N LEU A 74 -27.09 -33.57 36.28
CA LEU A 74 -26.20 -34.34 37.14
C LEU A 74 -25.27 -33.37 37.85
N VAL A 75 -25.43 -33.34 39.17
CA VAL A 75 -24.52 -32.74 40.15
C VAL A 75 -23.13 -33.31 39.94
N VAL A 76 -22.15 -32.46 39.66
CA VAL A 76 -20.72 -32.81 39.66
C VAL A 76 -19.99 -31.76 40.50
N ASP A 77 -19.09 -32.29 41.32
CA ASP A 77 -18.28 -31.64 42.33
C ASP A 77 -17.44 -30.45 41.83
N ASP A 78 -17.14 -29.58 42.78
CA ASP A 78 -16.39 -28.32 42.71
C ASP A 78 -14.91 -28.59 42.40
N GLU A 79 -14.59 -28.94 41.15
CA GLU A 79 -13.22 -28.88 40.61
C GLU A 79 -13.04 -27.59 39.79
N LYS A 80 -12.16 -26.75 40.31
CA LYS A 80 -11.70 -25.47 39.77
C LYS A 80 -11.06 -25.68 38.39
N THR A 81 -11.90 -25.78 37.37
CA THR A 81 -11.50 -25.83 35.97
C THR A 81 -10.98 -24.46 35.60
N ALA A 82 -9.71 -24.37 35.21
CA ALA A 82 -9.17 -23.16 34.62
C ALA A 82 -10.02 -22.85 33.37
N GLU A 83 -10.72 -21.73 33.40
CA GLU A 83 -11.44 -21.19 32.25
C GLU A 83 -10.43 -21.06 31.11
N ALA A 84 -10.58 -21.90 30.08
CA ALA A 84 -9.93 -21.65 28.81
C ALA A 84 -10.35 -20.25 28.35
N PRO A 85 -9.44 -19.43 27.82
CA PRO A 85 -9.80 -18.10 27.33
C PRO A 85 -10.98 -18.24 26.38
N ALA A 86 -12.08 -17.55 26.69
CA ALA A 86 -13.24 -17.53 25.82
C ALA A 86 -12.76 -17.03 24.45
N ALA A 87 -12.95 -17.87 23.42
CA ALA A 87 -12.70 -17.46 22.05
C ALA A 87 -13.42 -16.12 21.82
N ALA A 88 -12.66 -15.12 21.36
CA ALA A 88 -13.21 -13.80 21.08
C ALA A 88 -14.44 -13.98 20.19
N ALA A 89 -15.56 -13.34 20.56
CA ALA A 89 -16.74 -13.35 19.70
C ALA A 89 -16.33 -12.84 18.31
N PRO A 90 -16.82 -13.45 17.22
CA PRO A 90 -16.46 -13.03 15.87
C PRO A 90 -16.76 -11.54 15.73
N GLY A 91 -15.71 -10.74 15.65
CA GLY A 91 -15.84 -9.31 15.45
C GLY A 91 -16.45 -9.07 14.08
N ASN A 92 -17.41 -8.15 14.00
CA ASN A 92 -18.00 -7.73 12.72
C ASN A 92 -17.21 -6.57 12.08
N GLY A 93 -15.95 -6.40 12.48
CA GLY A 93 -15.06 -5.39 11.93
C GLY A 93 -14.68 -5.68 10.48
N GLU A 94 -14.53 -4.61 9.72
CA GLU A 94 -14.13 -4.64 8.30
C GLU A 94 -12.61 -4.77 8.19
N ILE A 95 -11.87 -4.16 9.11
CA ILE A 95 -10.40 -4.15 9.20
C ILE A 95 -9.94 -5.15 10.27
N ALA A 96 -8.71 -5.66 10.14
CA ALA A 96 -8.05 -6.47 11.16
C ALA A 96 -6.79 -5.78 11.70
N VAL A 97 -6.52 -5.94 12.99
CA VAL A 97 -5.28 -5.51 13.65
C VAL A 97 -4.66 -6.68 14.40
N LEU A 98 -3.33 -6.69 14.53
CA LEU A 98 -2.61 -7.67 15.31
C LEU A 98 -2.45 -7.20 16.76
N GLN A 99 -2.78 -8.04 17.73
CA GLN A 99 -2.62 -7.74 19.17
C GLN A 99 -1.51 -8.58 19.79
N ARG A 100 -0.26 -8.25 19.46
CA ARG A 100 0.93 -8.94 19.98
C ARG A 100 2.00 -7.95 20.41
N ASP A 101 2.57 -8.18 21.59
CA ASP A 101 3.62 -7.33 22.16
C ASP A 101 5.01 -7.61 21.57
N ASP A 102 5.19 -8.70 20.81
CA ASP A 102 6.44 -9.07 20.13
C ASP A 102 6.44 -8.72 18.63
N TRP A 103 5.49 -7.88 18.22
CA TRP A 103 5.35 -7.33 16.88
C TRP A 103 5.13 -5.83 16.96
N SER A 104 5.75 -5.11 16.04
CA SER A 104 5.62 -3.67 15.90
C SER A 104 4.91 -3.34 14.58
N LEU A 105 4.00 -2.36 14.61
CA LEU A 105 3.43 -1.79 13.38
C LEU A 105 4.50 -0.91 12.73
N ASP A 106 4.99 -1.31 11.56
CA ASP A 106 6.05 -0.62 10.82
C ASP A 106 5.49 0.42 9.86
N ASN A 107 4.37 0.10 9.20
CA ASN A 107 3.75 0.98 8.21
C ASN A 107 2.22 0.90 8.27
N ALA A 108 1.57 2.03 8.00
CA ALA A 108 0.12 2.10 7.85
C ALA A 108 -0.27 3.08 6.73
N SER A 109 -1.06 2.58 5.77
CA SER A 109 -1.66 3.36 4.69
C SER A 109 -3.17 3.20 4.75
N ILE A 110 -3.91 4.31 4.81
CA ILE A 110 -5.35 4.29 5.01
C ILE A 110 -6.00 5.22 3.99
N ASP A 111 -6.90 4.67 3.19
CA ASP A 111 -7.81 5.42 2.32
C ASP A 111 -9.24 4.89 2.53
N GLU A 112 -10.14 5.76 2.99
CA GLU A 112 -11.53 5.39 3.28
C GLU A 112 -12.28 4.83 2.05
N ARG A 113 -11.82 5.16 0.85
CA ARG A 113 -12.48 4.78 -0.41
C ARG A 113 -11.81 3.59 -1.08
N TRP A 114 -10.49 3.55 -1.09
CA TRP A 114 -9.70 2.57 -1.85
C TRP A 114 -9.13 1.47 -0.97
N GLY A 115 -9.32 1.55 0.35
CA GLY A 115 -8.79 0.59 1.30
C GLY A 115 -7.43 1.00 1.83
N GLY A 116 -6.66 0.04 2.33
CA GLY A 116 -5.42 0.36 3.01
C GLY A 116 -4.64 -0.88 3.40
N GLU A 117 -3.53 -0.65 4.09
CA GLU A 117 -2.59 -1.68 4.52
C GLU A 117 -2.02 -1.34 5.91
N LEU A 118 -1.87 -2.35 6.76
CA LEU A 118 -1.05 -2.32 7.96
C LEU A 118 0.06 -3.38 7.82
N SER A 119 1.32 -2.97 7.95
CA SER A 119 2.47 -3.88 7.91
C SER A 119 3.07 -4.00 9.29
N TYR A 120 3.14 -5.23 9.81
CA TYR A 120 3.76 -5.54 11.09
C TYR A 120 5.07 -6.30 10.87
N VAL A 121 6.04 -6.05 11.75
CA VAL A 121 7.34 -6.74 11.79
C VAL A 121 7.56 -7.36 13.17
N ALA A 122 8.16 -8.55 13.24
CA ALA A 122 8.48 -9.18 14.51
C ALA A 122 9.74 -8.56 15.16
N ASP A 123 9.70 -8.29 16.47
CA ASP A 123 10.73 -7.50 17.18
C ASP A 123 12.14 -8.16 17.22
N ASP A 124 12.21 -9.50 17.19
CA ASP A 124 13.48 -10.26 17.13
C ASP A 124 14.21 -10.11 15.77
N GLN A 125 13.57 -9.43 14.82
CA GLN A 125 14.09 -9.19 13.48
C GLN A 125 14.15 -7.70 13.16
N SER A 126 14.38 -6.83 14.17
CA SER A 126 14.63 -5.40 13.93
C SER A 126 15.63 -5.28 12.79
N ILE A 127 15.18 -4.75 11.65
CA ILE A 127 15.93 -4.74 10.41
C ILE A 127 17.15 -3.86 10.65
N ASP A 128 18.27 -4.47 11.07
CA ASP A 128 19.59 -3.86 11.00
C ASP A 128 19.95 -3.87 9.51
N SER A 129 19.34 -2.94 8.79
CA SER A 129 19.49 -2.53 7.39
C SER A 129 20.63 -3.22 6.62
N THR A 130 20.45 -4.51 6.37
CA THR A 130 21.33 -5.36 5.55
C THR A 130 20.48 -6.05 4.48
N PRO A 131 21.08 -6.37 3.33
CA PRO A 131 20.56 -6.00 2.01
C PRO A 131 19.24 -6.66 1.62
N ALA A 132 18.25 -5.83 1.26
CA ALA A 132 17.13 -5.93 0.28
C ALA A 132 16.30 -7.24 0.12
N ASN A 133 16.67 -8.32 0.79
CA ASN A 133 16.07 -9.63 0.63
C ASN A 133 16.07 -10.43 1.94
N ASP A 134 16.20 -9.74 3.06
CA ASP A 134 15.96 -10.26 4.41
C ASP A 134 14.94 -9.34 5.10
N TRP A 135 13.71 -9.31 4.56
CA TRP A 135 12.60 -8.53 5.13
C TRP A 135 12.16 -9.03 6.51
N GLY A 136 12.85 -10.03 7.06
CA GLY A 136 12.52 -10.65 8.33
C GLY A 136 11.17 -11.38 8.28
N VAL A 137 10.54 -11.43 9.44
CA VAL A 137 9.21 -12.01 9.61
C VAL A 137 8.20 -10.86 9.61
N THR A 138 7.31 -10.83 8.63
CA THR A 138 6.32 -9.77 8.44
C THR A 138 4.89 -10.30 8.33
N LEU A 139 3.93 -9.42 8.64
CA LEU A 139 2.51 -9.63 8.41
C LEU A 139 1.92 -8.36 7.81
N ASP A 140 1.51 -8.44 6.55
CA ASP A 140 0.76 -7.38 5.88
C ASP A 140 -0.73 -7.68 5.96
N ILE A 141 -1.52 -6.71 6.40
CA ILE A 141 -2.97 -6.76 6.48
C ILE A 141 -3.52 -5.68 5.54
N SER A 142 -3.95 -6.09 4.36
CA SER A 142 -4.57 -5.23 3.37
C SER A 142 -6.10 -5.34 3.40
N TRP A 143 -6.79 -4.23 3.20
CA TRP A 143 -8.22 -4.23 2.89
C TRP A 143 -8.46 -3.51 1.57
N VAL A 144 -9.32 -4.08 0.73
CA VAL A 144 -9.65 -3.55 -0.60
C VAL A 144 -11.17 -3.51 -0.78
N PRO A 145 -11.70 -2.64 -1.66
CA PRO A 145 -13.14 -2.54 -1.88
C PRO A 145 -13.78 -3.90 -2.20
N ALA A 146 -14.99 -4.13 -1.67
CA ALA A 146 -15.70 -5.40 -1.79
C ALA A 146 -15.92 -5.87 -3.25
N ASP A 147 -16.03 -4.94 -4.20
CA ASP A 147 -16.19 -5.24 -5.62
C ASP A 147 -14.91 -5.71 -6.31
N GLU A 148 -13.75 -5.54 -5.66
CA GLU A 148 -12.46 -6.08 -6.11
C GLU A 148 -12.22 -7.54 -5.65
N TYR A 149 -13.00 -8.04 -4.67
CA TYR A 149 -12.80 -9.38 -4.08
C TYR A 149 -12.68 -10.51 -5.11
N ALA A 150 -13.54 -10.53 -6.12
CA ALA A 150 -13.53 -11.60 -7.13
C ALA A 150 -12.27 -11.55 -8.00
N ALA A 151 -11.81 -10.34 -8.36
CA ALA A 151 -10.59 -10.16 -9.12
C ALA A 151 -9.35 -10.49 -8.28
N LEU A 152 -9.37 -10.12 -7.00
CA LEU A 152 -8.32 -10.47 -6.04
C LEU A 152 -8.19 -11.99 -5.88
N VAL A 153 -9.29 -12.71 -5.64
CA VAL A 153 -9.26 -14.18 -5.55
C VAL A 153 -8.77 -14.79 -6.87
N GLU A 154 -9.27 -14.35 -8.02
CA GLU A 154 -8.81 -14.84 -9.34
C GLU A 154 -7.30 -14.63 -9.52
N ASP A 155 -6.74 -13.49 -9.11
CA ASP A 155 -5.29 -13.26 -9.15
C ASP A 155 -4.54 -14.28 -8.28
N ARG A 156 -4.99 -14.50 -7.04
CA ARG A 156 -4.36 -15.47 -6.12
C ARG A 156 -4.46 -16.92 -6.60
N GLU A 157 -5.52 -17.29 -7.31
CA GLU A 157 -5.60 -18.63 -7.92
C GLU A 157 -4.45 -18.92 -8.89
N HIS A 158 -3.84 -17.89 -9.48
CA HIS A 158 -2.78 -18.03 -10.49
C HIS A 158 -1.36 -18.02 -9.91
N ILE A 159 -1.18 -17.81 -8.60
CA ILE A 159 0.17 -17.79 -7.99
C ILE A 159 0.75 -19.19 -7.83
N THR A 160 -0.11 -20.21 -7.67
CA THR A 160 0.29 -21.61 -7.56
C THR A 160 0.42 -22.28 -8.93
N LYS A 161 1.23 -23.36 -9.01
CA LYS A 161 1.38 -24.15 -10.24
C LYS A 161 1.07 -25.63 -9.97
N PRO A 162 -0.04 -26.19 -10.48
CA PRO A 162 -1.06 -25.53 -11.32
C PRO A 162 -1.89 -24.49 -10.55
N PRO A 163 -2.61 -23.58 -11.25
CA PRO A 163 -3.58 -22.69 -10.63
C PRO A 163 -4.63 -23.47 -9.82
N GLY A 164 -5.07 -22.91 -8.69
CA GLY A 164 -6.01 -23.58 -7.79
C GLY A 164 -6.71 -22.63 -6.83
N PRO A 165 -7.87 -23.04 -6.27
CA PRO A 165 -8.76 -22.19 -5.48
C PRO A 165 -8.26 -21.83 -4.07
N GLY A 166 -7.03 -22.24 -3.72
CA GLY A 166 -6.50 -22.12 -2.37
C GLY A 166 -7.03 -23.20 -1.42
N GLU A 167 -6.40 -23.31 -0.26
CA GLU A 167 -6.82 -24.19 0.82
C GLU A 167 -7.82 -23.46 1.74
N PRO A 168 -8.92 -24.09 2.16
CA PRO A 168 -9.88 -23.43 3.03
C PRO A 168 -9.27 -23.19 4.42
N VAL A 169 -9.39 -21.96 4.91
CA VAL A 169 -8.98 -21.54 6.26
C VAL A 169 -10.08 -20.68 6.89
N GLU A 170 -10.08 -20.52 8.21
CA GLU A 170 -10.96 -19.57 8.92
C GLU A 170 -10.12 -18.40 9.43
N VAL A 171 -10.58 -17.16 9.21
CA VAL A 171 -9.95 -15.94 9.72
C VAL A 171 -11.02 -15.08 10.35
N LEU A 172 -10.85 -14.72 11.63
CA LEU A 172 -11.81 -13.91 12.39
C LEU A 172 -13.23 -14.51 12.38
N GLY A 173 -13.33 -15.84 12.46
CA GLY A 173 -14.60 -16.58 12.45
C GLY A 173 -15.30 -16.62 11.08
N ARG A 174 -14.58 -16.34 9.99
CA ARG A 174 -15.13 -16.31 8.62
C ARG A 174 -14.30 -17.16 7.66
N PRO A 175 -14.92 -17.75 6.63
CA PRO A 175 -14.18 -18.47 5.60
C PRO A 175 -13.16 -17.58 4.87
N GLY A 176 -12.02 -18.17 4.55
CA GLY A 176 -10.98 -17.61 3.69
C GLY A 176 -10.34 -18.69 2.83
N GLN A 177 -9.48 -18.25 1.91
CA GLN A 177 -8.71 -19.12 1.02
C GLN A 177 -7.23 -18.80 1.22
N LEU A 178 -6.41 -19.82 1.48
CA LEU A 178 -4.97 -19.73 1.69
C LEU A 178 -4.22 -20.18 0.43
N TRP A 179 -3.23 -19.40 0.02
CA TRP A 179 -2.26 -19.79 -1.00
C TRP A 179 -0.84 -19.56 -0.50
N SER A 180 0.09 -20.39 -0.98
CA SER A 180 1.50 -20.33 -0.60
C SER A 180 2.36 -19.94 -1.81
N TYR A 181 3.11 -18.85 -1.69
CA TYR A 181 4.13 -18.43 -2.66
C TYR A 181 5.39 -19.31 -2.55
N SER A 182 5.76 -19.65 -1.32
CA SER A 182 6.88 -20.52 -0.97
C SER A 182 6.55 -21.35 0.28
N ALA A 183 7.57 -21.93 0.93
CA ALA A 183 7.39 -22.66 2.19
C ALA A 183 7.25 -21.73 3.40
N ASP A 184 7.50 -20.43 3.20
CA ASP A 184 7.63 -19.38 4.21
C ASP A 184 6.95 -18.05 3.80
N ASP A 185 6.11 -18.07 2.77
CA ASP A 185 5.37 -16.91 2.25
C ASP A 185 3.98 -17.35 1.83
N HIS A 186 2.98 -16.82 2.54
CA HIS A 186 1.60 -17.28 2.49
C HIS A 186 0.66 -16.07 2.45
N THR A 187 -0.41 -16.16 1.66
CA THR A 187 -1.48 -15.16 1.62
C THR A 187 -2.82 -15.82 1.90
N VAL A 188 -3.69 -15.12 2.62
CA VAL A 188 -5.10 -15.48 2.81
C VAL A 188 -5.98 -14.35 2.32
N VAL A 189 -6.96 -14.68 1.50
CA VAL A 189 -8.06 -13.76 1.18
C VAL A 189 -9.31 -14.23 1.93
N ARG A 190 -9.81 -13.39 2.84
CA ARG A 190 -11.03 -13.64 3.64
C ARG A 190 -12.27 -13.19 2.86
N GLU A 191 -13.41 -13.86 3.06
CA GLU A 191 -14.69 -13.37 2.54
C GLU A 191 -15.00 -11.92 2.95
N VAL A 192 -15.69 -11.21 2.07
CA VAL A 192 -16.11 -9.80 2.22
C VAL A 192 -16.94 -9.57 3.48
N VAL A 193 -16.64 -8.47 4.18
CA VAL A 193 -17.44 -7.95 5.29
C VAL A 193 -17.68 -6.46 5.07
N GLY A 194 -18.96 -6.07 5.01
CA GLY A 194 -19.31 -4.67 4.76
C GLY A 194 -18.80 -4.21 3.40
N ASP A 195 -18.04 -3.13 3.39
CA ASP A 195 -17.54 -2.50 2.17
C ASP A 195 -16.15 -3.01 1.72
N PHE A 196 -15.52 -3.91 2.49
CA PHE A 196 -14.14 -4.36 2.22
C PHE A 196 -13.95 -5.90 2.23
N ALA A 197 -13.01 -6.36 1.42
CA ALA A 197 -12.37 -7.67 1.53
C ALA A 197 -11.02 -7.54 2.25
N LEU A 198 -10.59 -8.58 2.97
CA LEU A 198 -9.26 -8.63 3.58
C LEU A 198 -8.34 -9.57 2.82
N GLU A 199 -7.12 -9.10 2.60
CA GLU A 199 -5.96 -9.93 2.28
C GLU A 199 -4.95 -9.85 3.42
N LEU A 200 -4.44 -11.00 3.85
CA LEU A 200 -3.41 -11.09 4.87
C LEU A 200 -2.23 -11.87 4.30
N ARG A 201 -1.03 -11.32 4.37
CA ARG A 201 0.18 -11.98 3.87
C ARG A 201 1.22 -12.08 4.96
N GLY A 202 1.67 -13.30 5.24
CA GLY A 202 2.79 -13.56 6.14
C GLY A 202 4.03 -13.93 5.35
N THR A 203 5.15 -13.24 5.60
CA THR A 203 6.47 -13.55 5.04
C THR A 203 7.41 -14.01 6.15
N GLY A 204 8.29 -14.98 5.85
CA GLY A 204 9.23 -15.56 6.81
C GLY A 204 8.60 -16.55 7.80
N LEU A 205 7.35 -16.98 7.57
CA LEU A 205 6.58 -17.84 8.47
C LEU A 205 6.26 -19.15 7.80
N ALA A 206 6.54 -20.28 8.44
CA ALA A 206 5.98 -21.55 7.99
C ALA A 206 4.45 -21.49 8.07
N GLU A 207 3.77 -22.19 7.16
CA GLU A 207 2.30 -22.15 7.03
C GLU A 207 1.55 -22.32 8.36
N ALA A 208 1.99 -23.26 9.22
CA ALA A 208 1.37 -23.49 10.51
C ALA A 208 1.52 -22.31 11.48
N ASP A 209 2.67 -21.62 11.44
CA ASP A 209 2.93 -20.45 12.27
C ASP A 209 2.16 -19.23 11.74
N PHE A 210 2.05 -19.09 10.42
CA PHE A 210 1.20 -18.07 9.80
C PHE A 210 -0.28 -18.27 10.15
N VAL A 211 -0.81 -19.49 10.02
CA VAL A 211 -2.21 -19.78 10.40
C VAL A 211 -2.45 -19.52 11.89
N ALA A 212 -1.50 -19.89 12.77
CA ALA A 212 -1.61 -19.58 14.19
C ALA A 212 -1.58 -18.06 14.47
N LEU A 213 -0.85 -17.28 13.67
CA LEU A 213 -0.83 -15.82 13.78
C LEU A 213 -2.18 -15.18 13.40
N LEU A 214 -2.91 -15.77 12.45
CA LEU A 214 -4.25 -15.28 12.06
C LEU A 214 -5.28 -15.37 13.21
N ASP A 215 -5.10 -16.30 14.15
CA ASP A 215 -5.95 -16.45 15.33
C ASP A 215 -5.75 -15.33 16.37
N GLU A 216 -4.64 -14.59 16.30
CA GLU A 216 -4.29 -13.47 17.19
C GLU A 216 -4.82 -12.12 16.67
N LEU A 217 -5.51 -12.12 15.52
CA LEU A 217 -6.08 -10.93 14.94
C LEU A 217 -7.38 -10.53 15.62
N VAL A 218 -7.63 -9.22 15.66
CA VAL A 218 -8.89 -8.65 16.12
C VAL A 218 -9.54 -7.85 14.99
N ALA A 219 -10.81 -8.12 14.73
CA ALA A 219 -11.59 -7.35 13.78
C ALA A 219 -12.09 -6.05 14.41
N ILE A 220 -11.85 -4.91 13.77
CA ILE A 220 -12.24 -3.58 14.23
C ILE A 220 -13.05 -2.83 13.17
N ALA A 221 -13.85 -1.83 13.58
CA ALA A 221 -14.46 -0.93 12.62
C ALA A 221 -13.40 0.08 12.12
N PRO A 222 -13.52 0.61 10.88
CA PRO A 222 -12.60 1.62 10.39
C PRO A 222 -12.46 2.84 11.30
N ALA A 223 -13.56 3.30 11.90
CA ALA A 223 -13.57 4.42 12.84
C ALA A 223 -12.84 4.17 14.17
N ASP A 224 -12.50 2.92 14.48
CA ASP A 224 -11.76 2.55 15.69
C ASP A 224 -10.25 2.42 15.43
N LEU A 225 -9.79 2.54 14.18
CA LEU A 225 -8.39 2.28 13.79
C LEU A 225 -7.40 3.20 14.51
N ASP A 226 -7.70 4.50 14.63
CA ASP A 226 -6.86 5.45 15.37
C ASP A 226 -6.56 5.02 16.81
N ALA A 227 -7.50 4.32 17.47
CA ALA A 227 -7.30 3.84 18.84
C ALA A 227 -6.38 2.61 18.93
N HIS A 228 -6.01 2.02 17.79
CA HIS A 228 -5.13 0.87 17.65
C HIS A 228 -3.77 1.23 17.04
N LEU A 229 -3.60 2.47 16.57
CA LEU A 229 -2.30 2.95 16.09
C LEU A 229 -1.36 3.22 17.29
N PRO A 230 -0.06 2.91 17.17
CA PRO A 230 0.95 3.34 18.14
C PRO A 230 1.06 4.87 18.26
N ASP A 231 1.60 5.35 19.38
CA ASP A 231 1.68 6.78 19.73
C ASP A 231 2.54 7.64 18.77
N ASP A 232 3.40 7.02 17.96
CA ASP A 232 4.24 7.68 16.95
C ASP A 232 3.55 7.86 15.59
N PHE A 233 2.39 7.23 15.39
CA PHE A 233 1.51 7.49 14.25
C PHE A 233 0.64 8.72 14.50
N VAL A 234 0.23 9.35 13.41
CA VAL A 234 -0.58 10.58 13.41
C VAL A 234 -2.04 10.24 13.24
N THR A 235 -2.85 10.51 14.28
CA THR A 235 -4.30 10.31 14.22
C THR A 235 -4.99 11.37 13.37
N ASP A 236 -6.24 11.11 12.95
CA ASP A 236 -7.05 12.09 12.21
C ASP A 236 -7.19 13.42 12.98
N THR A 237 -7.26 13.37 14.31
CA THR A 237 -7.43 14.56 15.15
C THR A 237 -6.16 15.38 15.33
N GLU A 238 -4.98 14.76 15.15
CA GLU A 238 -3.67 15.39 15.31
C GLU A 238 -3.13 15.91 13.97
N ARG A 239 -3.56 15.32 12.86
CA ARG A 239 -2.97 15.54 11.52
C ARG A 239 -2.79 17.01 11.16
N SER A 240 -3.82 17.85 11.33
CA SER A 240 -3.69 19.28 10.99
C SER A 240 -2.61 20.00 11.80
N ALA A 241 -2.47 19.67 13.09
CA ALA A 241 -1.44 20.26 13.94
C ALA A 241 -0.04 19.76 13.57
N VAL A 242 0.09 18.47 13.23
CA VAL A 242 1.35 17.88 12.75
C VAL A 242 1.76 18.49 11.40
N ILE A 243 0.83 18.69 10.46
CA ILE A 243 1.12 19.38 9.19
C ILE A 243 1.59 20.82 9.44
N GLU A 244 0.94 21.54 10.37
CA GLU A 244 1.37 22.90 10.74
C GLU A 244 2.80 22.90 11.31
N GLU A 245 3.14 21.92 12.16
CA GLU A 245 4.48 21.72 12.68
C GLU A 245 5.50 21.46 11.57
N MET A 246 5.20 20.55 10.64
CA MET A 246 6.07 20.20 9.51
C MET A 246 6.36 21.39 8.57
N LEU A 247 5.44 22.35 8.50
CA LEU A 247 5.57 23.55 7.66
C LEU A 247 6.21 24.75 8.37
N ALA A 248 6.48 24.66 9.67
CA ALA A 248 6.83 25.81 10.49
C ALA A 248 8.11 26.55 10.03
N ASP A 249 9.06 25.83 9.42
CA ASP A 249 10.32 26.35 8.89
C ASP A 249 10.47 26.20 7.38
N VAL A 250 9.41 25.79 6.69
CA VAL A 250 9.38 25.59 5.25
C VAL A 250 8.89 26.87 4.56
N PRO A 251 9.68 27.51 3.68
CA PRO A 251 9.20 28.66 2.91
C PRO A 251 8.09 28.20 1.95
N LEU A 252 6.95 28.88 2.01
CA LEU A 252 5.79 28.60 1.17
C LEU A 252 5.70 29.60 0.01
N PRO A 253 5.36 29.17 -1.22
CA PRO A 253 5.08 30.10 -2.31
C PRO A 253 3.91 31.03 -1.98
N ASP A 254 3.93 32.22 -2.56
CA ASP A 254 2.81 33.16 -2.46
C ASP A 254 1.51 32.50 -2.96
N GLY A 255 0.47 32.53 -2.14
CA GLY A 255 -0.82 31.92 -2.45
C GLY A 255 -0.88 30.40 -2.25
N PHE A 256 0.14 29.77 -1.65
CA PHE A 256 0.04 28.39 -1.21
C PHE A 256 -1.11 28.22 -0.21
N VAL A 257 -2.03 27.30 -0.50
CA VAL A 257 -3.24 27.07 0.29
C VAL A 257 -3.04 25.80 1.13
N THR A 258 -2.73 25.96 2.41
CA THR A 258 -2.45 24.84 3.32
C THR A 258 -3.64 23.90 3.50
N SER A 259 -4.88 24.39 3.38
CA SER A 259 -6.08 23.53 3.44
C SER A 259 -6.20 22.53 2.28
N ARG A 260 -5.35 22.64 1.24
CA ARG A 260 -5.24 21.58 0.23
C ARG A 260 -4.53 20.33 0.76
N LEU A 261 -3.86 20.43 1.91
CA LEU A 261 -3.21 19.30 2.58
C LEU A 261 -4.20 18.51 3.45
N ASP A 262 -5.41 19.03 3.69
CA ASP A 262 -6.43 18.33 4.49
C ASP A 262 -6.92 17.02 3.84
N VAL A 263 -6.61 16.80 2.55
CA VAL A 263 -6.92 15.56 1.82
C VAL A 263 -5.88 14.46 1.99
N ILE A 264 -4.76 14.76 2.65
CA ILE A 264 -3.69 13.82 2.95
C ILE A 264 -4.18 12.93 4.11
N THR A 265 -4.15 11.61 3.92
CA THR A 265 -4.70 10.61 4.85
C THR A 265 -3.63 9.73 5.49
N GLU A 266 -2.38 9.99 5.15
CA GLU A 266 -1.21 9.29 5.66
C GLU A 266 -1.13 9.46 7.19
N VAL A 267 -1.03 8.34 7.89
CA VAL A 267 -0.93 8.25 9.36
C VAL A 267 0.50 7.99 9.82
N ASP A 268 1.33 7.34 9.00
CA ASP A 268 2.77 7.27 9.25
C ASP A 268 3.40 8.67 9.12
N ARG A 269 4.21 9.07 10.10
CA ARG A 269 4.80 10.42 10.14
C ARG A 269 5.76 10.64 8.98
N TYR A 270 6.51 9.63 8.56
CA TYR A 270 7.42 9.74 7.42
C TYR A 270 6.63 9.94 6.11
N GLN A 271 5.60 9.13 5.84
CA GLN A 271 4.75 9.26 4.66
C GLN A 271 3.99 10.60 4.65
N LEU A 272 3.47 11.04 5.80
CA LEU A 272 2.83 12.34 5.95
C LEU A 272 3.82 13.47 5.60
N GLY A 273 5.04 13.42 6.16
CA GLY A 273 6.12 14.35 5.83
C GLY A 273 6.48 14.34 4.34
N ALA A 274 6.51 13.17 3.72
CA ALA A 274 6.77 13.02 2.29
C ALA A 274 5.72 13.75 1.45
N ARG A 275 4.43 13.60 1.80
CA ARG A 275 3.32 14.20 1.04
C ARG A 275 3.22 15.70 1.26
N VAL A 276 3.45 16.17 2.47
CA VAL A 276 3.51 17.61 2.79
C VAL A 276 4.66 18.28 2.02
N THR A 277 5.87 17.72 2.10
CA THR A 277 7.04 18.29 1.41
C THR A 277 6.97 18.13 -0.10
N ALA A 278 6.34 17.06 -0.62
CA ALA A 278 6.01 16.92 -2.04
C ALA A 278 5.11 18.06 -2.52
N ALA A 279 4.03 18.36 -1.79
CA ALA A 279 3.07 19.38 -2.18
C ALA A 279 3.72 20.78 -2.24
N VAL A 280 4.55 21.13 -1.25
CA VAL A 280 5.30 22.40 -1.26
C VAL A 280 6.30 22.43 -2.42
N THR A 281 7.04 21.35 -2.63
CA THR A 281 8.02 21.23 -3.74
C THR A 281 7.35 21.37 -5.10
N CYS A 282 6.20 20.71 -5.30
CA CYS A 282 5.38 20.86 -6.51
C CYS A 282 4.97 22.31 -6.76
N ALA A 283 4.57 23.03 -5.72
CA ALA A 283 4.15 24.42 -5.85
C ALA A 283 5.33 25.33 -6.25
N TRP A 284 6.52 25.16 -5.64
CA TRP A 284 7.73 25.89 -6.04
C TRP A 284 8.19 25.56 -7.46
N ILE A 285 8.19 24.28 -7.86
CA ILE A 285 8.52 23.88 -9.24
C ILE A 285 7.52 24.49 -10.23
N GLY A 286 6.22 24.51 -9.88
CA GLY A 286 5.18 25.16 -10.67
C GLY A 286 5.45 26.64 -10.89
N GLN A 287 5.68 27.40 -9.82
CA GLN A 287 6.04 28.82 -9.90
C GLN A 287 7.29 29.03 -10.77
N PHE A 288 8.34 28.22 -10.56
CA PHE A 288 9.57 28.32 -11.34
C PHE A 288 9.31 28.07 -12.85
N ALA A 289 8.52 27.07 -13.19
CA ALA A 289 8.19 26.72 -14.57
C ALA A 289 7.40 27.85 -15.26
N ASP A 290 6.40 28.40 -14.59
CA ASP A 290 5.59 29.52 -15.10
C ASP A 290 6.43 30.78 -15.28
N ALA A 291 7.26 31.12 -14.28
CA ALA A 291 8.18 32.25 -14.34
C ALA A 291 9.18 32.11 -15.50
N LYS A 292 9.72 30.91 -15.71
CA LYS A 292 10.61 30.62 -16.83
C LYS A 292 9.92 30.78 -18.19
N GLN A 293 8.66 30.38 -18.31
CA GLN A 293 7.88 30.59 -19.53
C GLN A 293 7.61 32.08 -19.80
N ALA A 294 7.36 32.85 -18.73
CA ALA A 294 7.13 34.30 -18.81
C ALA A 294 8.41 35.14 -18.98
N GLY A 295 9.59 34.55 -18.73
CA GLY A 295 10.86 35.28 -18.65
C GLY A 295 11.00 36.14 -17.40
N ASP A 296 10.30 35.79 -16.33
CA ASP A 296 10.38 36.44 -15.02
C ASP A 296 11.54 35.87 -14.20
N GLN A 297 12.70 36.51 -14.30
CA GLN A 297 13.89 36.05 -13.59
C GLN A 297 13.75 36.16 -12.07
N ALA A 298 13.01 37.16 -11.56
CA ALA A 298 12.90 37.37 -10.12
C ALA A 298 12.10 36.23 -9.46
N ALA A 299 10.99 35.82 -10.08
CA ALA A 299 10.19 34.70 -9.58
C ALA A 299 10.90 33.33 -9.74
N MET A 300 11.76 33.18 -10.75
CA MET A 300 12.63 32.01 -10.87
C MET A 300 13.67 31.96 -9.74
N ASP A 301 14.34 33.08 -9.47
CA ASP A 301 15.36 33.18 -8.42
C ASP A 301 14.74 32.92 -7.04
N GLU A 302 13.57 33.49 -6.77
CA GLU A 302 12.80 33.26 -5.54
C GLU A 302 12.51 31.77 -5.30
N ALA A 303 11.97 31.07 -6.30
CA ALA A 303 11.65 29.66 -6.17
C ALA A 303 12.90 28.78 -5.98
N ALA A 304 13.99 29.11 -6.66
CA ALA A 304 15.27 28.41 -6.50
C ALA A 304 15.89 28.67 -5.12
N GLU A 305 15.87 29.90 -4.62
CA GLU A 305 16.37 30.27 -3.29
C GLU A 305 15.57 29.60 -2.17
N ALA A 306 14.23 29.58 -2.28
CA ALA A 306 13.36 28.91 -1.32
C ALA A 306 13.67 27.41 -1.26
N MET A 307 13.72 26.72 -2.42
CA MET A 307 14.03 25.29 -2.48
C MET A 307 15.46 24.97 -2.04
N ALA A 308 16.42 25.88 -2.23
CA ALA A 308 17.79 25.69 -1.75
C ALA A 308 17.88 25.55 -0.21
N THR A 309 16.88 26.05 0.54
CA THR A 309 16.79 25.87 2.00
C THR A 309 16.28 24.48 2.42
N SER A 310 15.88 23.62 1.48
CA SER A 310 15.32 22.28 1.78
C SER A 310 16.24 21.34 2.55
N ARG A 311 17.55 21.63 2.59
CA ARG A 311 18.50 20.90 3.43
C ARG A 311 18.42 21.29 4.91
N ASP A 312 17.79 22.41 5.20
CA ASP A 312 17.61 22.95 6.55
C ASP A 312 16.18 22.75 7.08
N TRP A 313 15.24 22.23 6.27
CA TRP A 313 13.85 21.97 6.71
C TRP A 313 13.85 20.85 7.73
N ALA A 314 13.32 21.12 8.92
CA ALA A 314 13.33 20.19 10.05
C ALA A 314 12.73 18.83 9.69
N ILE A 315 11.59 18.81 8.98
CA ILE A 315 10.95 17.57 8.56
C ILE A 315 11.81 16.74 7.61
N LEU A 316 12.55 17.36 6.66
CA LEU A 316 13.44 16.61 5.77
C LEU A 316 14.71 16.13 6.49
N ALA A 317 15.18 16.87 7.48
CA ALA A 317 16.29 16.44 8.33
C ALA A 317 15.90 15.26 9.22
N GLU A 318 14.67 15.25 9.74
CA GLU A 318 14.08 14.13 10.48
C GLU A 318 14.01 12.87 9.60
N MET A 319 13.35 12.99 8.44
CA MET A 319 13.15 11.88 7.50
C MET A 319 14.44 11.27 6.93
N GLN A 320 15.56 12.02 6.95
CA GLN A 320 16.83 11.51 6.45
C GLN A 320 17.33 10.28 7.23
N ALA A 321 16.94 10.13 8.49
CA ALA A 321 17.33 8.97 9.30
C ALA A 321 16.67 7.67 8.82
N ASP A 322 15.46 7.77 8.31
CA ASP A 322 14.57 6.62 8.07
C ASP A 322 14.40 6.30 6.58
N GLY A 323 14.77 7.22 5.68
CA GLY A 323 14.72 6.96 4.24
C GLY A 323 15.36 8.03 3.36
N ASP A 324 15.23 7.82 2.04
CA ASP A 324 15.90 8.63 1.02
C ASP A 324 15.02 9.74 0.42
N TRP A 325 13.81 9.97 0.95
CA TRP A 325 12.90 10.98 0.40
C TRP A 325 13.52 12.38 0.38
N SER A 326 14.26 12.76 1.42
CA SER A 326 14.94 14.06 1.50
C SER A 326 15.91 14.27 0.34
N SER A 327 16.62 13.22 -0.08
CA SER A 327 17.51 13.27 -1.25
C SER A 327 16.76 13.60 -2.54
N VAL A 328 15.54 13.08 -2.71
CA VAL A 328 14.68 13.40 -3.87
C VAL A 328 14.34 14.89 -3.91
N ILE A 329 13.96 15.48 -2.78
CA ILE A 329 13.66 16.91 -2.70
C ILE A 329 14.91 17.76 -2.97
N TRP A 330 16.06 17.37 -2.43
CA TRP A 330 17.32 18.08 -2.65
C TRP A 330 17.78 18.03 -4.11
N ASP A 331 17.60 16.91 -4.80
CA ASP A 331 17.91 16.79 -6.24
C ASP A 331 17.01 17.70 -7.09
N TYR A 332 15.74 17.88 -6.70
CA TYR A 332 14.86 18.86 -7.32
C TYR A 332 15.30 20.30 -7.06
N ALA A 333 15.69 20.62 -5.82
CA ALA A 333 16.24 21.93 -5.46
C ALA A 333 17.50 22.26 -6.28
N ASP A 334 18.45 21.32 -6.39
CA ASP A 334 19.68 21.48 -7.16
C ASP A 334 19.38 21.68 -8.66
N THR A 335 18.32 21.05 -9.18
CA THR A 335 17.87 21.22 -10.56
C THR A 335 17.29 22.62 -10.81
N LEU A 336 16.48 23.16 -9.89
CA LEU A 336 15.98 24.54 -9.97
C LEU A 336 17.13 25.54 -9.89
N ALA A 337 18.08 25.34 -8.97
CA ALA A 337 19.29 26.17 -8.85
C ALA A 337 20.14 26.17 -10.14
N ALA A 338 20.11 25.08 -10.90
CA ALA A 338 20.73 24.99 -12.23
C ALA A 338 19.93 25.67 -13.36
N GLY A 339 18.84 26.38 -13.03
CA GLY A 339 18.00 27.09 -13.99
C GLY A 339 17.05 26.17 -14.77
N LYS A 340 16.76 24.96 -14.29
CA LYS A 340 16.02 23.92 -15.04
C LYS A 340 14.74 23.52 -14.30
N VAL A 341 13.72 23.15 -15.07
CA VAL A 341 12.53 22.48 -14.53
C VAL A 341 12.83 20.98 -14.48
N PRO A 342 12.69 20.28 -13.33
CA PRO A 342 12.97 18.86 -13.26
C PRO A 342 12.00 18.04 -14.13
N PRO A 343 12.49 17.13 -14.97
CA PRO A 343 11.62 16.29 -15.80
C PRO A 343 10.85 15.28 -14.92
N GLY A 344 9.58 15.03 -15.27
CA GLY A 344 8.76 14.01 -14.59
C GLY A 344 8.37 14.31 -13.14
N HIS A 345 8.66 15.52 -12.63
CA HIS A 345 8.36 15.89 -11.23
C HIS A 345 6.88 15.70 -10.86
N GLN A 346 5.96 15.92 -11.82
CA GLN A 346 4.53 15.75 -11.57
C GLN A 346 4.18 14.32 -11.16
N GLN A 347 4.72 13.33 -11.87
CA GLN A 347 4.51 11.92 -11.54
C GLN A 347 5.34 11.51 -10.32
N GLY A 348 6.61 11.92 -10.26
CA GLY A 348 7.52 11.52 -9.19
C GLY A 348 7.11 12.04 -7.81
N LEU A 349 6.57 13.25 -7.72
CA LEU A 349 6.07 13.85 -6.47
C LEU A 349 4.57 13.61 -6.25
N GLY A 350 3.86 13.05 -7.24
CA GLY A 350 2.40 12.99 -7.20
C GLY A 350 1.75 14.38 -7.10
N CYS A 351 2.28 15.37 -7.83
CA CYS A 351 1.77 16.73 -7.79
C CYS A 351 0.27 16.74 -8.12
N MET A 352 -0.54 17.25 -7.20
CA MET A 352 -1.97 17.45 -7.45
C MET A 352 -2.11 18.35 -8.68
N HIS A 353 -2.63 17.79 -9.78
CA HIS A 353 -3.05 18.60 -10.90
C HIS A 353 -4.10 19.57 -10.35
N GLY A 354 -3.83 20.88 -10.46
CA GLY A 354 -4.85 21.87 -10.16
C GLY A 354 -6.06 21.53 -11.01
N THR A 355 -7.11 20.99 -10.40
CA THR A 355 -8.42 21.03 -11.01
C THR A 355 -8.75 22.51 -11.04
N GLU A 356 -8.57 23.12 -12.21
CA GLU A 356 -9.09 24.44 -12.49
C GLU A 356 -10.61 24.39 -12.19
N GLU A 357 -11.02 24.91 -11.04
CA GLU A 357 -12.43 25.18 -10.72
C GLU A 357 -12.93 26.45 -11.42
#